data_AF-A0A1N6P5B4-F1
#
_entry.id   AF-A0A1N6P5B4-F1
#
_cell.length_a   1.000
_cell.length_b   1.000
_cell.length_c   1.000
_cell.angle_alpha   90.00
_cell.angle_beta   90.00
_cell.angle_gamma   90.00
#
_symmetry.space_group_name_H-M   'P 1'
#
loop_
_entity.id
_entity.type
_entity.pdbx_description
1 polymer ?
#
loop_
_entity_poly.entity_id
_entity_poly.type
_entity_poly.pdbx_seq_one_letter_code
_entity_poly.pdbx_strand_id
1 'polypeptide(L)' 'MTVYNNHVHADHLLTLKQVSASSWWVLRTDLPKHGHRSTTPRVVFFGTTEAQAREWLESREEPFFLQQ' A
#
# COMPACT_ATOMS: atom_id res chain seq x y z
N MET A 1 15.02 0.93 10.74
CA MET A 1 14.78 -0.52 10.91
C MET A 1 13.89 -0.95 9.76
N THR A 2 14.51 -1.37 8.66
CA THR A 2 13.79 -1.66 7.40
C THR A 2 13.44 -3.14 7.42
N VAL A 3 12.17 -3.45 7.64
CA VAL A 3 11.69 -4.84 7.75
C VAL A 3 11.66 -5.44 6.35
N TYR A 4 12.66 -6.24 6.03
CA TYR A 4 12.73 -7.05 4.81
C TYR A 4 11.89 -8.31 4.98
N ASN A 5 10.57 -8.23 4.76
CA ASN A 5 9.75 -9.42 4.61
C ASN A 5 9.46 -9.67 3.12
N ASN A 6 10.15 -10.68 2.60
CA ASN A 6 9.76 -11.54 1.48
C ASN A 6 9.27 -10.85 0.19
N HIS A 7 10.17 -10.10 -0.46
CA HIS A 7 9.94 -9.50 -1.79
C HIS A 7 9.66 -10.54 -2.90
N VAL A 8 9.92 -11.83 -2.66
CA VAL A 8 9.79 -12.90 -3.67
C VAL A 8 8.32 -13.19 -4.00
N HIS A 9 7.37 -12.98 -3.06
CA HIS A 9 5.95 -13.30 -3.27
C HIS A 9 5.02 -12.10 -3.40
N ALA A 10 5.47 -10.88 -3.10
CA ALA A 10 4.64 -9.68 -3.30
C ALA A 10 4.23 -9.57 -4.78
N ASP A 11 2.93 -9.56 -5.03
CA ASP A 11 2.34 -9.45 -6.36
C ASP A 11 1.72 -8.05 -6.57
N HIS A 12 1.89 -7.19 -5.57
CA HIS A 12 1.47 -5.80 -5.50
C HIS A 12 2.30 -5.01 -4.48
N LEU A 13 2.23 -3.68 -4.59
CA LEU A 13 2.74 -2.71 -3.62
C LEU A 13 1.56 -1.94 -3.03
N LEU A 14 1.63 -1.64 -1.74
CA LEU A 14 0.71 -0.72 -1.09
C LEU A 14 1.44 0.59 -0.79
N THR A 15 0.83 1.72 -1.12
CA THR A 15 1.36 3.08 -0.93
C THR A 15 0.38 3.92 -0.14
N LEU A 16 0.84 4.55 0.93
CA LEU A 16 0.05 5.52 1.70
C LEU A 16 0.16 6.91 1.04
N LYS A 17 -0.96 7.59 0.84
CA LYS A 17 -1.01 8.93 0.24
C LYS A 17 -1.92 9.86 1.03
N GLN A 18 -1.40 11.01 1.42
CA GLN A 18 -2.22 12.10 1.93
C GLN A 18 -2.84 12.88 0.76
N VAL A 19 -4.16 12.98 0.73
CA VAL A 19 -4.92 13.71 -0.30
C VAL A 19 -5.42 15.06 0.25
N SER A 20 -5.70 15.12 1.54
CA SER A 20 -5.99 16.37 2.26
C SER A 20 -5.66 16.20 3.75
N ALA A 21 -5.81 17.26 4.54
CA ALA A 21 -5.55 17.24 5.99
C ALA A 21 -6.28 16.10 6.72
N SER A 22 -7.46 15.71 6.24
CA SER A 22 -8.30 14.66 6.82
C SER A 22 -8.63 13.55 5.81
N SER A 23 -7.76 13.33 4.83
CA SER A 23 -7.98 12.32 3.78
C SER A 23 -6.70 11.57 3.49
N TRP A 24 -6.66 10.32 3.91
CA TRP A 24 -5.54 9.40 3.79
C TRP A 24 -5.97 8.17 3.00
N TRP A 25 -5.29 7.92 1.89
CA TRP A 25 -5.62 6.85 0.96
C TRP A 25 -4.53 5.81 0.97
N VAL A 26 -4.89 4.54 0.98
CA VAL A 26 -3.95 3.47 0.66
C VAL A 26 -4.21 3.04 -0.78
N LEU A 27 -3.18 3.13 -1.60
CA LEU A 27 -3.18 2.73 -3.00
C LEU A 27 -2.54 1.36 -3.12
N ARG A 28 -3.16 0.46 -3.88
CA ARG A 28 -2.57 -0.80 -4.30
C ARG A 28 -2.17 -0.69 -5.77
N THR A 29 -0.90 -0.98 -6.03
CA THR A 29 -0.36 -1.07 -7.39
C THR A 29 0.08 -2.51 -7.62
N ASP A 30 -0.60 -3.22 -8.51
CA ASP A 30 -0.23 -4.60 -8.81
C ASP A 30 1.13 -4.61 -9.55
N LEU A 31 2.06 -5.47 -9.10
CA LEU A 31 3.37 -5.63 -9.71
C LEU A 31 3.24 -6.56 -10.92
N PRO A 32 3.86 -6.23 -12.06
CA PRO A 32 3.83 -7.10 -13.23
C PRO A 32 4.67 -8.37 -12.95
N LYS A 33 4.01 -9.46 -12.57
CA LYS A 33 4.56 -10.82 -12.63
C LYS A 33 3.91 -11.52 -13.82
N HIS A 34 4.73 -11.85 -14.83
CA HIS A 34 4.38 -12.66 -16.00
C HIS A 34 2.92 -12.55 -16.50
N GLY A 35 2.67 -11.55 -17.34
CA GLY A 35 1.38 -11.38 -18.05
C GLY A 35 0.51 -10.28 -17.46
N HIS A 36 0.38 -9.18 -18.21
CA HIS A 36 -0.61 -8.10 -18.10
C HIS A 36 -1.29 -7.93 -16.72
N ARG A 37 -0.55 -7.41 -15.74
CA ARG A 37 -1.16 -6.79 -14.56
C ARG A 37 -1.21 -5.29 -14.76
N SER A 38 -2.34 -4.68 -14.46
CA SER A 38 -2.51 -3.23 -14.54
C SER A 38 -1.61 -2.56 -13.52
N THR A 39 -0.68 -1.74 -13.99
CA THR A 39 0.17 -0.89 -13.15
C THR A 39 -0.60 0.33 -12.62
N THR A 40 -1.90 0.43 -12.89
CA THR A 40 -2.73 1.55 -12.44
C THR A 40 -3.01 1.39 -10.94
N PRO A 41 -2.61 2.35 -10.09
CA PRO A 41 -2.89 2.31 -8.67
C PRO A 41 -4.40 2.39 -8.40
N ARG A 42 -4.92 1.55 -7.51
CA ARG A 42 -6.32 1.60 -7.04
C ARG A 42 -6.40 1.89 -5.56
N VAL A 43 -7.39 2.67 -5.13
CA VAL A 43 -7.63 2.92 -3.69
C VAL A 43 -8.20 1.65 -3.07
N VAL A 44 -7.55 1.15 -2.03
CA VAL A 44 -7.98 -0.05 -1.28
C VAL A 44 -8.38 0.27 0.16
N PHE A 45 -8.00 1.43 0.67
CA PHE A 45 -8.45 1.94 1.96
C PHE A 45 -8.53 3.46 1.95
N PHE A 46 -9.47 3.97 2.74
CA PHE A 46 -9.66 5.39 3.02
C PHE A 46 -9.80 5.58 4.53
N GLY A 47 -9.02 6.52 5.08
CA GLY A 47 -9.11 6.95 6.47
C GLY A 47 -9.10 8.47 6.57
N THR A 48 -9.63 9.00 7.67
CA THR A 48 -9.61 10.44 7.95
C THR A 48 -8.33 10.86 8.66
N THR A 49 -7.56 9.92 9.20
CA THR A 49 -6.27 10.15 9.85
C THR A 49 -5.20 9.20 9.30
N GLU A 50 -3.95 9.63 9.41
CA GLU A 50 -2.79 8.80 9.05
C GLU A 50 -2.76 7.52 9.90
N ALA A 51 -3.10 7.63 11.18
CA ALA A 51 -3.12 6.51 12.11
C ALA A 51 -4.07 5.40 11.66
N GLN A 52 -5.28 5.74 11.18
CA GLN A 52 -6.23 4.75 10.66
C GLN A 52 -5.68 4.02 9.43
N ALA A 53 -5.04 4.75 8.52
CA ALA A 53 -4.47 4.15 7.32
C ALA A 53 -3.22 3.31 7.62
N ARG A 54 -2.42 3.70 8.61
CA ARG A 54 -1.28 2.93 9.10
C ARG A 54 -1.73 1.66 9.84
N GLU A 55 -2.73 1.76 10.71
CA GLU A 55 -3.30 0.60 11.41
C GLU A 55 -3.85 -0.42 10.41
N TRP A 56 -4.52 0.05 9.35
CA TRP A 56 -4.95 -0.83 8.26
C TRP A 56 -3.77 -1.52 7.55
N LEU A 57 -2.66 -0.81 7.29
CA LEU A 57 -1.46 -1.39 6.70
C LEU A 57 -0.80 -2.42 7.62
N GLU A 58 -0.69 -2.11 8.91
CA GLU A 58 -0.09 -2.98 9.93
C GLU A 58 -0.95 -4.22 10.22
N SER A 59 -2.27 -4.14 9.99
CA SER A 59 -3.17 -5.29 10.09
C SER A 59 -2.93 -6.35 8.99
N ARG A 60 -2.15 -6.03 7.95
CA ARG A 60 -1.85 -6.93 6.85
C ARG A 60 -0.51 -7.62 7.03
N GLU A 61 -0.54 -8.93 6.80
CA GLU A 61 0.68 -9.76 6.72
C GLU A 61 1.44 -9.57 5.39
N GLU A 62 0.89 -8.77 4.46
CA GLU A 62 1.47 -8.50 3.15
C GLU A 62 2.51 -7.35 3.22
N PRO A 63 3.67 -7.47 2.55
CA PRO A 63 4.66 -6.41 2.54
C PRO A 63 4.14 -5.16 1.83
N PHE A 64 4.28 -3.99 2.47
CA PHE A 64 3.90 -2.70 1.91
C PHE A 64 5.07 -1.72 1.84
N PHE A 65 4.98 -0.73 0.94
CA PHE A 65 6.00 0.30 0.77
C PHE A 65 5.43 1.67 1.15
N LEU A 66 5.85 2.20 2.30
CA LEU A 66 5.53 3.57 2.69
C LEU A 66 6.43 4.53 1.93
N GLN A 67 5.87 5.22 0.93
CA GLN A 67 6.55 6.34 0.30
C GLN A 67 6.20 7.61 1.10
N GLN A 68 7.19 8.18 1.78
CA GLN A 68 7.09 9.45 2.52
C GLN A 68 7.09 10.64 1.58
#